data_AF-A0A8J7WB00-F1
#
_entry.id   AF-A0A8J7WB00-F1
#
_cell.length_a   1.000
_cell.length_b   1.000
_cell.length_c   1.000
_cell.angle_alpha   90.00
_cell.angle_beta   90.00
_cell.angle_gamma   90.00
#
_symmetry.space_group_name_H-M   'P 1'
#
loop_
_entity.id
_entity.type
_entity.pdbx_description
1 polymer ?
#
loop_
_entity_poly.entity_id
_entity_poly.type
_entity_poly.pdbx_seq_one_letter_code
_entity_poly.pdbx_strand_id
1 'polypeptide(L)'
;MFSKLRSLLGRKEEKPETLVLGSSDLPGWLDRKEEEYQAELASRLEAPQSEIAIALKKIRELIVAIDHDPESDELHPKVKSVLKTARPQAIRSLTLILEKEPAGPPREYYGTAAEILKGCITVAKGPGKYLAAAYNEEMAEFRRTIKEIGRAVNDMTEAISEDDARQARIRDIRAMHNMALEMIRTHEQALQTIRSAEEEVDHLDRTKTELLAAIEAVDTGDATERIDAAVAEREAAIRHLAQIRSPAGSVLGRAEKLLKRHKAPVGDIQELQRICREDHPRPEALELIPPVISSIRSLIQSGELQLKNREEQQLFSGVHFAESMKKVYEEYRAAEEKLATVRQEVASHPGIQEEIRLNRERTVAIGKQDTLKKDSAKAEEERLRIEEEYPRTCATLIDRLHQIDPTVDPDLPHL
;
A
#
# COMPACT_ATOMS: atom_id res chain seq x y z
N MET A 1 -35.22 54.13 40.90
CA MET A 1 -35.64 53.01 41.78
C MET A 1 -36.26 51.83 41.04
N PHE A 2 -36.81 51.98 39.83
CA PHE A 2 -37.38 50.87 39.04
C PHE A 2 -36.36 49.93 38.36
N SER A 3 -35.09 50.30 38.27
CA SER A 3 -34.04 49.42 37.69
C SER A 3 -33.59 48.28 38.62
N LYS A 4 -33.70 48.47 39.94
CA LYS A 4 -33.36 47.44 40.96
C LYS A 4 -34.45 46.39 41.17
N LEU A 5 -35.70 46.67 40.80
CA LEU A 5 -36.79 45.69 40.84
C LEU A 5 -36.78 44.79 39.58
N ARG A 6 -36.31 45.30 38.44
CA ARG A 6 -36.17 44.50 37.20
C ARG A 6 -35.07 43.44 37.32
N SER A 7 -34.01 43.70 38.09
CA SER A 7 -32.94 42.72 38.36
C SER A 7 -33.34 41.62 39.35
N LEU A 8 -34.42 41.79 40.11
CA LEU A 8 -34.94 40.79 41.05
C LEU A 8 -36.09 39.94 40.45
N LEU A 9 -36.74 40.43 39.40
CA LEU A 9 -37.82 39.75 38.66
C LEU A 9 -37.38 39.20 37.30
N GLY A 10 -36.12 39.40 36.91
CA GLY A 10 -35.54 38.65 35.81
C GLY A 10 -35.49 37.19 36.22
N ARG A 11 -36.37 36.36 35.64
CA ARG A 11 -36.18 34.90 35.61
C ARG A 11 -34.70 34.68 35.33
N LYS A 12 -34.01 33.92 36.20
CA LYS A 12 -32.78 33.24 35.80
C LYS A 12 -33.14 32.59 34.46
N GLU A 13 -32.55 33.05 33.37
CA GLU A 13 -32.45 32.24 32.18
C GLU A 13 -31.67 31.02 32.66
N GLU A 14 -32.42 29.96 32.99
CA GLU A 14 -31.85 28.63 33.15
C GLU A 14 -31.09 28.40 31.86
N LYS A 15 -29.76 28.29 31.98
CA LYS A 15 -28.92 27.87 30.86
C LYS A 15 -29.60 26.62 30.30
N PRO A 16 -29.85 26.54 28.98
CA PRO A 16 -30.46 25.35 28.40
C PRO A 16 -29.71 24.14 28.92
N GLU A 17 -30.44 23.18 29.49
CA GLU A 17 -29.85 21.97 30.04
C GLU A 17 -29.03 21.32 28.93
N THR A 18 -27.72 21.21 29.13
CA THR A 18 -26.81 20.58 28.17
C THR A 18 -27.21 19.12 28.03
N LEU A 19 -27.55 18.71 26.81
CA LEU A 19 -27.87 17.32 26.52
C LEU A 19 -26.56 16.55 26.35
N VAL A 20 -26.17 15.82 27.40
CA VAL A 20 -25.03 14.90 27.34
C VAL A 20 -25.44 13.66 26.55
N LEU A 21 -24.78 13.42 25.43
CA LEU A 21 -25.07 12.32 24.50
C LEU A 21 -23.93 11.33 24.49
N GLY A 22 -24.16 10.11 24.97
CA GLY A 22 -23.17 9.04 24.87
C GLY A 22 -22.81 8.76 23.41
N SER A 23 -21.55 8.42 23.14
CA SER A 23 -21.10 8.08 21.77
C SER A 23 -21.93 6.97 21.11
N SER A 24 -22.43 6.00 21.88
CA SER A 24 -23.32 4.94 21.40
C SER A 24 -24.73 5.43 21.05
N ASP A 25 -25.16 6.53 21.64
CA ASP A 25 -26.51 7.08 21.51
C ASP A 25 -26.60 8.10 20.37
N LEU A 26 -25.45 8.59 19.90
CA LEU A 26 -25.38 9.56 18.81
C LEU A 26 -26.08 9.09 17.52
N PRO A 27 -25.91 7.84 17.03
CA PRO A 27 -26.64 7.36 15.87
C PRO A 27 -28.17 7.46 16.03
N GLY A 28 -28.70 7.02 17.18
CA GLY A 28 -30.14 7.09 17.45
C GLY A 28 -30.65 8.51 17.66
N TRP A 29 -29.80 9.45 18.09
CA TRP A 29 -30.15 10.87 18.09
C TRP A 29 -30.21 11.46 16.67
N LEU A 30 -29.28 11.09 15.79
CA LEU A 30 -29.28 11.51 14.39
C LEU A 30 -30.49 10.97 13.62
N ASP A 31 -30.89 9.72 13.88
CA ASP A 31 -32.10 9.12 13.28
C ASP A 31 -33.35 9.92 13.64
N ARG A 32 -33.50 10.29 14.92
CA ARG A 32 -34.60 11.15 15.38
C ARG A 32 -34.57 12.53 14.73
N LYS A 33 -33.39 13.13 14.56
CA LYS A 33 -33.26 14.43 13.86
C LYS A 33 -33.61 14.34 12.38
N GLU A 34 -33.27 13.23 11.73
CA GLU A 34 -33.66 12.96 10.35
C GLU A 34 -35.18 12.84 10.22
N GLU A 35 -35.84 12.12 11.13
CA GLU A 35 -37.32 12.03 11.19
C GLU A 35 -37.97 13.40 11.45
N GLU A 36 -37.45 14.20 12.39
CA GLU A 36 -37.91 15.56 12.66
C GLU A 36 -37.85 16.44 11.40
N TYR A 37 -36.74 16.41 10.66
CA TYR A 37 -36.59 17.16 9.42
C TYR A 37 -37.52 16.70 8.31
N GLN A 38 -37.74 15.39 8.18
CA GLN A 38 -38.71 14.86 7.21
C GLN A 38 -40.14 15.31 7.52
N ALA A 39 -40.52 15.32 8.81
CA ALA A 39 -41.82 15.81 9.25
C ALA A 39 -41.97 17.33 9.03
N GLU A 40 -40.93 18.12 9.33
CA GLU A 40 -40.90 19.57 9.08
C GLU A 40 -41.03 19.88 7.59
N LEU A 41 -40.29 19.16 6.73
CA LEU A 41 -40.40 19.32 5.28
C LEU A 41 -41.82 19.00 4.80
N ALA A 42 -42.40 17.89 5.23
CA ALA A 42 -43.77 17.52 4.85
C ALA A 42 -44.75 18.65 5.21
N SER A 43 -44.67 19.18 6.44
CA SER A 43 -45.51 20.30 6.89
C SER A 43 -45.30 21.58 6.07
N ARG A 44 -44.04 21.94 5.76
CA ARG A 44 -43.74 23.13 4.95
C ARG A 44 -44.26 23.05 3.51
N LEU A 45 -44.41 21.83 2.98
CA LEU A 45 -44.90 21.63 1.62
C LEU A 45 -46.42 21.55 1.52
N GLU A 46 -47.16 21.39 2.62
CA GLU A 46 -48.64 21.30 2.59
C GLU A 46 -49.29 22.52 1.92
N ALA A 47 -48.87 23.73 2.29
CA ALA A 47 -49.42 24.96 1.74
C ALA A 47 -49.11 25.12 0.24
N PRO A 48 -47.84 25.03 -0.23
CA PRO A 48 -47.52 25.04 -1.66
C PRO A 48 -48.23 23.94 -2.46
N GLN A 49 -48.37 22.73 -1.92
CA GLN A 49 -49.09 21.64 -2.58
C GLN A 49 -50.58 21.96 -2.73
N SER A 50 -51.20 22.54 -1.70
CA SER A 50 -52.59 23.00 -1.76
C SER A 50 -52.77 24.12 -2.79
N GLU A 51 -51.85 25.09 -2.83
CA GLU A 51 -51.87 26.19 -3.80
C GLU A 51 -51.77 25.68 -5.24
N ILE A 52 -50.85 24.73 -5.49
CA ILE A 52 -50.72 24.07 -6.79
C ILE A 52 -52.01 23.34 -7.14
N ALA A 53 -52.58 22.53 -6.24
CA ALA A 53 -53.82 21.81 -6.50
C ALA A 53 -54.99 22.75 -6.88
N ILE A 54 -55.15 23.86 -6.15
CA ILE A 54 -56.16 24.89 -6.45
C ILE A 54 -55.91 25.51 -7.82
N ALA A 55 -54.66 25.89 -8.12
CA ALA A 55 -54.30 26.49 -9.39
C ALA A 55 -54.50 25.52 -10.58
N LEU A 56 -54.18 24.23 -10.41
CA LEU A 56 -54.42 23.20 -11.44
C LEU A 56 -55.91 23.02 -11.72
N LYS A 57 -56.76 23.01 -10.67
CA LYS A 57 -58.21 22.99 -10.84
C LYS A 57 -58.71 24.19 -11.65
N LYS A 58 -58.20 25.39 -11.33
CA LYS A 58 -58.53 26.62 -12.04
C LYS A 58 -58.10 26.61 -13.52
N ILE A 59 -56.94 26.02 -13.84
CA ILE A 59 -56.56 25.81 -15.24
C ILE A 59 -57.56 24.88 -15.95
N ARG A 60 -58.06 23.83 -15.30
CA ARG A 60 -59.09 22.95 -15.87
C ARG A 60 -60.38 23.69 -16.16
N GLU A 61 -60.81 24.55 -15.24
CA GLU A 61 -61.98 25.42 -15.44
C GLU A 61 -61.77 26.38 -16.62
N LEU A 62 -60.58 26.96 -16.76
CA LEU A 62 -60.22 27.82 -17.89
C LEU A 62 -60.17 27.05 -19.23
N ILE A 63 -59.73 25.80 -19.24
CA ILE A 63 -59.78 24.95 -20.44
C ILE A 63 -61.23 24.78 -20.91
N VAL A 64 -62.16 24.50 -19.99
CA VAL A 64 -63.58 24.35 -20.32
C VAL A 64 -64.16 25.66 -20.85
N ALA A 65 -63.84 26.80 -20.22
CA ALA A 65 -64.29 28.11 -20.70
C ALA A 65 -63.78 28.42 -22.12
N ILE A 66 -62.49 28.16 -22.39
CA ILE A 66 -61.87 28.37 -23.70
C ILE A 66 -62.46 27.44 -24.78
N ASP A 67 -62.98 26.26 -24.41
CA ASP A 67 -63.58 25.31 -25.37
C ASP A 67 -64.90 25.82 -25.97
N HIS A 68 -65.56 26.77 -25.32
CA HIS A 68 -66.76 27.42 -25.85
C HIS A 68 -66.41 28.48 -26.91
N ASP A 69 -67.30 28.72 -27.87
CA ASP A 69 -67.09 29.74 -28.89
C ASP A 69 -67.11 31.15 -28.26
N PRO A 70 -66.24 32.06 -28.74
CA PRO A 70 -66.14 33.40 -28.16
C PRO A 70 -67.45 34.18 -28.38
N GLU A 71 -67.91 34.89 -27.35
CA GLU A 71 -69.21 35.61 -27.36
C GLU A 71 -69.30 36.77 -28.38
N SER A 72 -68.20 37.11 -29.07
CA SER A 72 -68.15 38.24 -30.00
C SER A 72 -68.26 37.82 -31.48
N ASP A 73 -69.38 38.18 -32.11
CA ASP A 73 -69.60 38.06 -33.55
C ASP A 73 -68.63 38.94 -34.40
N GLU A 74 -67.97 39.92 -33.78
CA GLU A 74 -67.13 40.95 -34.43
C GLU A 74 -65.63 40.59 -34.54
N LEU A 75 -65.23 39.34 -34.29
CA LEU A 75 -63.82 38.96 -34.47
C LEU A 75 -63.40 39.04 -35.96
N HIS A 76 -62.25 39.70 -36.21
CA HIS A 76 -61.68 39.83 -37.55
C HIS A 76 -61.47 38.44 -38.22
N PRO A 77 -61.74 38.25 -39.54
CA PRO A 77 -61.66 36.95 -40.21
C PRO A 77 -60.31 36.23 -40.06
N LYS A 78 -59.20 36.99 -40.04
CA LYS A 78 -57.84 36.47 -39.82
C LYS A 78 -57.66 35.90 -38.40
N VAL A 79 -58.30 36.48 -37.40
CA VAL A 79 -58.30 35.98 -36.01
C VAL A 79 -59.13 34.69 -35.93
N LYS A 80 -60.33 34.67 -36.53
CA LYS A 80 -61.16 33.45 -36.63
C LYS A 80 -60.40 32.28 -37.29
N SER A 81 -59.62 32.55 -38.34
CA SER A 81 -58.80 31.52 -39.02
C SER A 81 -57.70 30.94 -38.11
N VAL A 82 -56.96 31.80 -37.39
CA VAL A 82 -55.90 31.36 -36.48
C VAL A 82 -56.46 30.59 -35.27
N LEU A 83 -57.62 31.00 -34.75
CA LEU A 83 -58.29 30.35 -33.62
C LEU A 83 -58.72 28.91 -33.93
N LYS A 84 -59.14 28.61 -35.17
CA LYS A 84 -59.49 27.23 -35.60
C LYS A 84 -58.36 26.22 -35.38
N THR A 85 -57.12 26.66 -35.40
CA THR A 85 -55.94 25.80 -35.19
C THR A 85 -55.40 25.93 -33.77
N ALA A 86 -55.26 27.16 -33.27
CA ALA A 86 -54.62 27.44 -31.98
C ALA A 86 -55.43 26.94 -30.78
N ARG A 87 -56.77 27.04 -30.81
CA ARG A 87 -57.66 26.60 -29.73
C ARG A 87 -57.60 25.09 -29.49
N PRO A 88 -57.90 24.22 -30.47
CA PRO A 88 -57.83 22.78 -30.24
C PRO A 88 -56.41 22.31 -29.93
N GLN A 89 -55.38 22.98 -30.44
CA GLN A 89 -54.00 22.68 -30.09
C GLN A 89 -53.69 23.01 -28.62
N ALA A 90 -54.07 24.19 -28.13
CA ALA A 90 -53.85 24.59 -26.74
C ALA A 90 -54.60 23.69 -25.76
N ILE A 91 -55.89 23.42 -26.02
CA ILE A 91 -56.75 22.57 -25.18
C ILE A 91 -56.16 21.15 -25.07
N ARG A 92 -55.80 20.53 -26.21
CA ARG A 92 -55.18 19.19 -26.20
C ARG A 92 -53.88 19.16 -25.42
N SER A 93 -53.00 20.14 -25.64
CA SER A 93 -51.72 20.19 -24.93
C SER A 93 -51.91 20.36 -23.42
N LEU A 94 -52.79 21.27 -22.98
CA LEU A 94 -53.02 21.48 -21.56
C LEU A 94 -53.71 20.28 -20.90
N THR A 95 -54.67 19.65 -21.58
CA THR A 95 -55.32 18.44 -21.08
C THR A 95 -54.29 17.34 -20.85
N LEU A 96 -53.43 17.07 -21.84
CA LEU A 96 -52.35 16.08 -21.74
C LEU A 96 -51.36 16.38 -20.60
N ILE A 97 -51.02 17.67 -20.40
CA ILE A 97 -50.12 18.07 -19.30
C ILE A 97 -50.79 17.79 -17.94
N LEU A 98 -52.09 18.07 -17.82
CA LEU A 98 -52.84 17.97 -16.56
C LEU A 98 -53.37 16.56 -16.25
N GLU A 99 -53.23 15.60 -17.17
CA GLU A 99 -53.50 14.17 -16.92
C GLU A 99 -52.52 13.60 -15.89
N LYS A 100 -51.30 14.14 -15.83
CA LYS A 100 -50.29 13.75 -14.84
C LYS A 100 -50.47 14.59 -13.57
N GLU A 101 -51.41 14.22 -12.70
CA GLU A 101 -51.57 14.90 -11.42
C GLU A 101 -50.33 14.71 -10.52
N PRO A 102 -49.83 15.77 -9.88
CA PRO A 102 -48.77 15.64 -8.89
C PRO A 102 -49.27 14.81 -7.70
N ALA A 103 -48.55 13.74 -7.37
CA ALA A 103 -48.86 12.85 -6.27
C ALA A 103 -47.58 12.24 -5.70
N GLY A 104 -47.71 11.57 -4.55
CA GLY A 104 -46.60 10.86 -3.92
C GLY A 104 -45.77 11.73 -2.96
N PRO A 105 -44.58 11.24 -2.57
CA PRO A 105 -43.69 11.91 -1.65
C PRO A 105 -43.29 13.33 -2.12
N PRO A 106 -42.89 14.22 -1.18
CA PRO A 106 -42.43 15.59 -1.43
C PRO A 106 -41.68 15.86 -2.74
N ARG A 107 -40.63 15.08 -3.00
CA ARG A 107 -39.72 15.25 -4.15
C ARG A 107 -40.35 14.79 -5.47
N GLU A 108 -41.19 13.75 -5.44
CA GLU A 108 -41.94 13.26 -6.61
C GLU A 108 -43.07 14.23 -6.99
N TYR A 109 -43.79 14.74 -5.99
CA TYR A 109 -44.79 15.78 -6.17
C TYR A 109 -44.16 17.02 -6.82
N TYR A 110 -43.05 17.50 -6.25
CA TYR A 110 -42.32 18.66 -6.77
C TYR A 110 -41.91 18.47 -8.24
N GLY A 111 -41.30 17.33 -8.57
CA GLY A 111 -40.86 17.06 -9.95
C GLY A 111 -42.02 17.08 -10.95
N THR A 112 -43.16 16.50 -10.56
CA THR A 112 -44.38 16.50 -11.39
C THR A 112 -44.96 17.91 -11.55
N ALA A 113 -45.06 18.67 -10.45
CA ALA A 113 -45.57 20.04 -10.47
C ALA A 113 -44.70 20.99 -11.32
N ALA A 114 -43.37 20.85 -11.25
CA ALA A 114 -42.43 21.63 -12.05
C ALA A 114 -42.57 21.35 -13.56
N GLU A 115 -42.76 20.08 -13.95
CA GLU A 115 -43.01 19.72 -15.36
C GLU A 115 -44.37 20.21 -15.86
N ILE A 116 -45.42 20.18 -15.01
CA ILE A 116 -46.72 20.78 -15.34
C ILE A 116 -46.57 22.29 -15.57
N LEU A 117 -45.92 23.00 -14.65
CA LEU A 117 -45.66 24.43 -14.77
C LEU A 117 -44.96 24.77 -16.09
N LYS A 118 -43.90 24.03 -16.43
CA LYS A 118 -43.16 24.18 -17.68
C LYS A 118 -44.02 23.92 -18.90
N GLY A 119 -44.88 22.90 -18.86
CA GLY A 119 -45.87 22.61 -19.89
C GLY A 119 -46.84 23.78 -20.08
N CYS A 120 -47.43 24.29 -19.00
CA CYS A 120 -48.35 25.43 -19.04
C CYS A 120 -47.68 26.70 -19.58
N ILE A 121 -46.43 26.99 -19.19
CA ILE A 121 -45.65 28.11 -19.73
C ILE A 121 -45.43 27.95 -21.23
N THR A 122 -45.12 26.74 -21.69
CA THR A 122 -44.89 26.44 -23.11
C THR A 122 -46.16 26.68 -23.92
N VAL A 123 -47.31 26.24 -23.42
CA VAL A 123 -48.61 26.51 -24.05
C VAL A 123 -48.92 28.00 -24.07
N ALA A 124 -48.73 28.71 -22.95
CA ALA A 124 -49.00 30.15 -22.85
C ALA A 124 -48.18 30.97 -23.86
N LYS A 125 -46.92 30.59 -24.10
CA LYS A 125 -46.02 31.26 -25.06
C LYS A 125 -46.26 30.85 -26.51
N GLY A 126 -46.72 29.61 -26.75
CA GLY A 126 -46.98 29.04 -28.07
C GLY A 126 -48.43 29.25 -28.52
N PRO A 127 -49.26 28.18 -28.58
CA PRO A 127 -50.63 28.28 -29.11
C PRO A 127 -51.53 29.22 -28.29
N GLY A 128 -51.32 29.35 -26.99
CA GLY A 128 -52.07 30.25 -26.11
C GLY A 128 -51.88 31.74 -26.44
N LYS A 129 -50.75 32.13 -27.04
CA LYS A 129 -50.50 33.52 -27.45
C LYS A 129 -51.57 34.02 -28.44
N TYR A 130 -52.05 33.14 -29.30
CA TYR A 130 -53.05 33.48 -30.32
C TYR A 130 -54.48 33.49 -29.77
N LEU A 131 -54.72 32.91 -28.59
CA LEU A 131 -56.02 32.91 -27.93
C LEU A 131 -56.35 34.24 -27.26
N ALA A 132 -55.33 35.02 -26.89
CA ALA A 132 -55.50 36.29 -26.18
C ALA A 132 -56.33 37.34 -26.95
N ALA A 133 -56.49 37.20 -28.27
CA ALA A 133 -57.29 38.10 -29.09
C ALA A 133 -58.81 37.86 -28.97
N ALA A 134 -59.23 36.67 -28.54
CA ALA A 134 -60.65 36.31 -28.39
C ALA A 134 -61.03 35.89 -26.97
N TYR A 135 -60.06 35.43 -26.18
CA TYR A 135 -60.22 34.99 -24.79
C TYR A 135 -59.28 35.79 -23.89
N ASN A 136 -59.41 37.13 -23.92
CA ASN A 136 -58.44 38.00 -23.25
C ASN A 136 -58.46 37.81 -21.73
N GLU A 137 -59.65 37.71 -21.15
CA GLU A 137 -59.85 37.54 -19.71
C GLU A 137 -59.34 36.17 -19.24
N GLU A 138 -59.73 35.10 -19.92
CA GLU A 138 -59.32 33.73 -19.61
C GLU A 138 -57.80 33.57 -19.77
N MET A 139 -57.21 34.17 -20.81
CA MET A 139 -55.76 34.10 -21.01
C MET A 139 -54.99 34.99 -20.02
N ALA A 140 -55.57 36.09 -19.53
CA ALA A 140 -55.00 36.88 -18.45
C ALA A 140 -55.01 36.08 -17.14
N GLU A 141 -56.13 35.42 -16.84
CA GLU A 141 -56.30 34.58 -15.67
C GLU A 141 -55.42 33.32 -15.73
N PHE A 142 -55.26 32.73 -16.91
CA PHE A 142 -54.35 31.60 -17.14
C PHE A 142 -52.89 31.99 -16.84
N ARG A 143 -52.44 33.14 -17.34
CA ARG A 143 -51.09 33.66 -17.03
C ARG A 143 -50.91 33.97 -15.55
N ARG A 144 -51.95 34.47 -14.88
CA ARG A 144 -51.92 34.69 -13.43
C ARG A 144 -51.80 33.37 -12.67
N THR A 145 -52.59 32.37 -13.04
CA THR A 145 -52.59 31.05 -12.42
C THR A 145 -51.24 30.33 -12.62
N ILE A 146 -50.60 30.47 -13.79
CA ILE A 146 -49.22 30.01 -14.03
C ILE A 146 -48.23 30.66 -13.05
N LYS A 147 -48.38 31.96 -12.77
CA LYS A 147 -47.50 32.65 -11.81
C LYS A 147 -47.72 32.15 -10.38
N GLU A 148 -48.95 31.81 -10.01
CA GLU A 148 -49.29 31.24 -8.71
C GLU A 148 -48.61 29.87 -8.54
N ILE A 149 -48.73 28.97 -9.52
CA ILE A 149 -47.98 27.70 -9.55
C ILE A 149 -46.47 27.94 -9.47
N GLY A 150 -45.96 28.92 -10.23
CA GLY A 150 -44.53 29.26 -10.23
C GLY A 150 -43.99 29.71 -8.88
N ARG A 151 -44.79 30.45 -8.09
CA ARG A 151 -44.39 30.83 -6.72
C ARG A 151 -44.37 29.63 -5.80
N ALA A 152 -45.46 28.84 -5.78
CA ALA A 152 -45.52 27.64 -4.97
C ALA A 152 -44.38 26.65 -5.29
N VAL A 153 -44.05 26.44 -6.57
CA VAL A 153 -42.90 25.61 -6.99
C VAL A 153 -41.57 26.19 -6.49
N ASN A 154 -41.38 27.51 -6.49
CA ASN A 154 -40.18 28.13 -5.92
C ASN A 154 -40.11 27.93 -4.39
N ASP A 155 -41.22 28.08 -3.69
CA ASP A 155 -41.29 27.87 -2.24
C ASP A 155 -40.95 26.41 -1.89
N MET A 156 -41.45 25.45 -2.69
CA MET A 156 -41.06 24.04 -2.58
C MET A 156 -39.56 23.83 -2.85
N THR A 157 -38.99 24.54 -3.84
CA THR A 157 -37.58 24.42 -4.20
C THR A 157 -36.68 24.84 -3.06
N GLU A 158 -36.99 25.97 -2.42
CA GLU A 158 -36.24 26.48 -1.26
C GLU A 158 -36.31 25.51 -0.08
N ALA A 159 -37.52 25.03 0.26
CA ALA A 159 -37.69 24.06 1.34
C ALA A 159 -36.96 22.73 1.11
N ILE A 160 -37.00 22.20 -0.12
CA ILE A 160 -36.29 20.95 -0.47
C ILE A 160 -34.76 21.15 -0.42
N SER A 161 -34.26 22.27 -0.93
CA SER A 161 -32.82 22.58 -0.90
C SER A 161 -32.29 22.70 0.53
N GLU A 162 -33.06 23.33 1.42
CA GLU A 162 -32.73 23.41 2.85
C GLU A 162 -32.71 22.05 3.53
N ASP A 163 -33.71 21.19 3.26
CA ASP A 163 -33.73 19.81 3.76
C ASP A 163 -32.54 19.01 3.23
N ASP A 164 -32.23 19.06 1.93
CA ASP A 164 -31.07 18.38 1.34
C ASP A 164 -29.77 18.78 2.05
N ALA A 165 -29.59 20.07 2.38
CA ALA A 165 -28.44 20.55 3.14
C ALA A 165 -28.42 20.05 4.58
N ARG A 166 -29.58 19.93 5.25
CA ARG A 166 -29.69 19.34 6.59
C ARG A 166 -29.37 17.85 6.58
N GLN A 167 -29.89 17.10 5.61
CA GLN A 167 -29.61 15.67 5.43
C GLN A 167 -28.14 15.42 5.11
N ALA A 168 -27.52 16.27 4.28
CA ALA A 168 -26.09 16.19 4.01
C ALA A 168 -25.25 16.34 5.30
N ARG A 169 -25.60 17.31 6.16
CA ARG A 169 -24.93 17.49 7.46
C ARG A 169 -25.05 16.27 8.36
N ILE A 170 -26.22 15.64 8.45
CA ILE A 170 -26.40 14.40 9.23
C ILE A 170 -25.47 13.30 8.70
N ARG A 171 -25.40 13.10 7.38
CA ARG A 171 -24.50 12.11 6.77
C ARG A 171 -23.03 12.37 7.07
N ASP A 172 -22.60 13.63 6.98
CA ASP A 172 -21.22 14.02 7.29
C ASP A 172 -20.87 13.72 8.75
N ILE A 173 -21.78 14.01 9.68
CA ILE A 173 -21.61 13.70 11.12
C ILE A 173 -21.51 12.19 11.33
N ARG A 174 -22.39 11.38 10.71
CA ARG A 174 -22.32 9.91 10.78
C ARG A 174 -20.97 9.39 10.28
N ALA A 175 -20.47 9.92 9.16
CA ALA A 175 -19.17 9.53 8.61
C ALA A 175 -18.01 9.86 9.55
N MET A 176 -18.01 11.07 10.15
CA MET A 176 -16.99 11.48 11.10
C MET A 176 -17.03 10.67 12.41
N HIS A 177 -18.23 10.36 12.92
CA HIS A 177 -18.39 9.51 14.09
C HIS A 177 -17.85 8.10 13.85
N ASN A 178 -18.19 7.49 12.72
CA ASN A 178 -17.65 6.17 12.34
C ASN A 178 -16.13 6.20 12.18
N MET A 179 -15.57 7.27 11.60
CA MET A 179 -14.13 7.46 11.48
C MET A 179 -13.47 7.53 12.87
N ALA A 180 -14.06 8.26 13.81
CA ALA A 180 -13.55 8.34 15.19
C ALA A 180 -13.56 6.97 15.89
N LEU A 181 -14.63 6.18 15.73
CA LEU A 181 -14.71 4.81 16.27
C LEU A 181 -13.64 3.89 15.66
N GLU A 182 -13.41 4.00 14.36
CA GLU A 182 -12.40 3.21 13.67
C GLU A 182 -10.97 3.58 14.10
N MET A 183 -10.71 4.87 14.37
CA MET A 183 -9.45 5.34 14.94
C MET A 183 -9.19 4.72 16.32
N ILE A 184 -10.19 4.67 17.20
CA ILE A 184 -10.07 4.01 18.52
C ILE A 184 -9.73 2.52 18.35
N ARG A 185 -10.48 1.81 17.50
CA ARG A 185 -10.24 0.39 17.24
C ARG A 185 -8.83 0.14 16.70
N THR A 186 -8.36 0.99 15.80
CA THR A 186 -7.01 0.90 15.23
C THR A 186 -5.94 1.21 16.28
N HIS A 187 -6.19 2.20 17.16
CA HIS A 187 -5.32 2.53 18.29
C HIS A 187 -5.16 1.34 19.26
N GLU A 188 -6.28 0.71 19.65
CA GLU A 188 -6.27 -0.48 20.50
C GLU A 188 -5.49 -1.65 19.88
N GLN A 189 -5.66 -1.87 18.56
CA GLN A 189 -4.91 -2.88 17.81
C GLN A 189 -3.42 -2.58 17.75
N ALA A 190 -3.04 -1.31 17.54
CA ALA A 190 -1.66 -0.88 17.57
C ALA A 190 -1.03 -1.15 18.94
N LEU A 191 -1.70 -0.77 20.02
CA LEU A 191 -1.27 -1.05 21.40
C LEU A 191 -1.12 -2.55 21.68
N GLN A 192 -2.06 -3.38 21.22
CA GLN A 192 -1.95 -4.84 21.37
C GLN A 192 -0.76 -5.41 20.58
N THR A 193 -0.52 -4.90 19.37
CA THR A 193 0.60 -5.31 18.53
C THR A 193 1.93 -4.97 19.20
N ILE A 194 2.06 -3.76 19.75
CA ILE A 194 3.25 -3.33 20.49
C ILE A 194 3.49 -4.23 21.71
N ARG A 195 2.48 -4.41 22.57
CA ARG A 195 2.62 -5.25 23.78
C ARG A 195 3.01 -6.69 23.44
N SER A 196 2.35 -7.30 22.46
CA SER A 196 2.66 -8.68 22.06
C SER A 196 4.05 -8.80 21.43
N ALA A 197 4.51 -7.78 20.69
CA ALA A 197 5.86 -7.74 20.16
C ALA A 197 6.91 -7.60 21.26
N GLU A 198 6.66 -6.76 22.28
CA GLU A 198 7.54 -6.61 23.45
C GLU A 198 7.70 -7.94 24.20
N GLU A 199 6.60 -8.61 24.53
CA GLU A 199 6.61 -9.91 25.22
C GLU A 199 7.39 -10.98 24.43
N GLU A 200 7.17 -11.05 23.12
CA GLU A 200 7.84 -12.01 22.25
C GLU A 200 9.33 -11.66 22.03
N VAL A 201 9.68 -10.38 21.95
CA VAL A 201 11.06 -9.90 21.88
C VAL A 201 11.83 -10.28 23.14
N ASP A 202 11.24 -10.08 24.32
CA ASP A 202 11.81 -10.49 25.60
C ASP A 202 12.02 -12.01 25.67
N HIS A 203 11.04 -12.79 25.19
CA HIS A 203 11.21 -14.23 25.09
C HIS A 203 12.36 -14.59 24.15
N LEU A 204 12.42 -14.01 22.96
CA LEU A 204 13.47 -14.28 21.98
C LEU A 204 14.86 -13.90 22.50
N ASP A 205 14.98 -12.84 23.30
CA ASP A 205 16.25 -12.48 23.91
C ASP A 205 16.72 -13.53 24.93
N ARG A 206 15.81 -14.07 25.76
CA ARG A 206 16.15 -15.21 26.64
C ARG A 206 16.57 -16.44 25.84
N THR A 207 15.79 -16.81 24.81
CA THR A 207 16.10 -17.94 23.93
C THR A 207 17.45 -17.77 23.25
N LYS A 208 17.77 -16.57 22.76
CA LYS A 208 19.08 -16.28 22.14
C LYS A 208 20.23 -16.44 23.14
N THR A 209 20.06 -15.99 24.38
CA THR A 209 21.06 -16.16 25.43
C THR A 209 21.25 -17.65 25.78
N GLU A 210 20.17 -18.41 25.87
CA GLU A 210 20.22 -19.87 26.09
C GLU A 210 20.93 -20.59 24.93
N LEU A 211 20.61 -20.22 23.68
CA LEU A 211 21.26 -20.77 22.49
C LEU A 211 22.75 -20.42 22.44
N LEU A 212 23.14 -19.21 22.82
CA LEU A 212 24.55 -18.81 22.92
C LEU A 212 25.29 -19.65 23.97
N ALA A 213 24.73 -19.80 25.16
CA ALA A 213 25.31 -20.63 26.20
C ALA A 213 25.40 -22.10 25.77
N ALA A 214 24.39 -22.61 25.05
CA ALA A 214 24.41 -23.95 24.50
C ALA A 214 25.52 -24.13 23.47
N ILE A 215 25.71 -23.17 22.55
CA ILE A 215 26.80 -23.15 21.56
C ILE A 215 28.17 -23.17 22.27
N GLU A 216 28.38 -22.31 23.27
CA GLU A 216 29.63 -22.25 24.03
C GLU A 216 29.92 -23.54 24.82
N ALA A 217 28.88 -24.29 25.19
CA ALA A 217 29.00 -25.57 25.88
C ALA A 217 29.20 -26.77 24.93
N VAL A 218 29.09 -26.59 23.61
CA VAL A 218 29.32 -27.67 22.65
C VAL A 218 30.80 -28.02 22.63
N ASP A 219 31.11 -29.27 22.97
CA ASP A 219 32.45 -29.82 22.80
C ASP A 219 32.71 -30.14 21.33
N THR A 220 33.51 -29.29 20.69
CA THR A 220 34.02 -29.51 19.32
C THR A 220 35.36 -30.23 19.32
N GLY A 221 35.87 -30.61 20.49
CA GLY A 221 37.17 -31.23 20.68
C GLY A 221 38.29 -30.40 20.07
N ASP A 222 39.22 -31.08 19.41
CA ASP A 222 40.32 -30.49 18.66
C ASP A 222 40.00 -30.33 17.16
N ALA A 223 38.73 -30.38 16.75
CA ALA A 223 38.33 -30.39 15.33
C ALA A 223 38.94 -29.25 14.51
N THR A 224 38.90 -28.02 15.04
CA THR A 224 39.50 -26.83 14.41
C THR A 224 41.02 -26.96 14.34
N GLU A 225 41.66 -27.33 15.45
CA GLU A 225 43.11 -27.51 15.52
C GLU A 225 43.61 -28.61 14.57
N ARG A 226 42.82 -29.68 14.39
CA ARG A 226 43.13 -30.78 13.47
C ARG A 226 43.05 -30.35 12.01
N ILE A 227 42.05 -29.54 11.64
CA ILE A 227 41.97 -28.95 10.30
C ILE A 227 43.17 -28.03 10.06
N ASP A 228 43.47 -27.14 11.00
CA ASP A 228 44.56 -26.18 10.88
C ASP A 228 45.92 -26.88 10.77
N ALA A 229 46.15 -27.93 11.56
CA ALA A 229 47.34 -28.75 11.48
C ALA A 229 47.47 -29.47 10.11
N ALA A 230 46.38 -30.04 9.59
CA ALA A 230 46.40 -30.70 8.28
C ALA A 230 46.60 -29.70 7.13
N VAL A 231 46.04 -28.49 7.23
CA VAL A 231 46.29 -27.40 6.27
C VAL A 231 47.76 -26.98 6.31
N ALA A 232 48.33 -26.79 7.50
CA ALA A 232 49.72 -26.40 7.68
C ALA A 232 50.69 -27.46 7.09
N GLU A 233 50.37 -28.74 7.24
CA GLU A 233 51.13 -29.85 6.67
C GLU A 233 51.08 -29.84 5.13
N ARG A 234 49.90 -29.63 4.53
CA ARG A 234 49.75 -29.47 3.07
C ARG A 234 50.58 -28.29 2.56
N GLU A 235 50.52 -27.15 3.25
CA GLU A 235 51.29 -25.97 2.86
C GLU A 235 52.80 -26.17 3.02
N ALA A 236 53.24 -26.93 4.03
CA ALA A 236 54.65 -27.29 4.18
C ALA A 236 55.13 -28.14 3.00
N ALA A 237 54.33 -29.10 2.53
CA ALA A 237 54.65 -29.90 1.35
C ALA A 237 54.72 -29.07 0.07
N ILE A 238 53.82 -28.09 -0.12
CA ILE A 238 53.87 -27.14 -1.25
C ILE A 238 55.17 -26.30 -1.18
N ARG A 239 55.53 -25.79 0.00
CA ARG A 239 56.79 -25.05 0.18
C ARG A 239 58.02 -25.91 -0.12
N HIS A 240 58.03 -27.17 0.33
CA HIS A 240 59.10 -28.12 0.04
C HIS A 240 59.22 -28.38 -1.47
N LEU A 241 58.08 -28.48 -2.19
CA LEU A 241 58.08 -28.65 -3.64
C LEU A 241 58.68 -27.45 -4.36
N ALA A 242 58.37 -26.23 -3.91
CA ALA A 242 58.93 -25.01 -4.45
C ALA A 242 60.46 -24.93 -4.28
N GLN A 243 60.99 -25.43 -3.15
CA GLN A 243 62.45 -25.49 -2.90
C GLN A 243 63.19 -26.38 -3.91
N ILE A 244 62.54 -27.43 -4.43
CA ILE A 244 63.12 -28.30 -5.47
C ILE A 244 62.91 -27.70 -6.87
N ARG A 245 61.72 -27.16 -7.15
CA ARG A 245 61.37 -26.60 -8.47
C ARG A 245 62.18 -25.36 -8.85
N SER A 246 62.48 -24.48 -7.88
CA SER A 246 63.21 -23.22 -8.11
C SER A 246 64.60 -23.41 -8.75
N PRO A 247 65.54 -24.17 -8.14
CA PRO A 247 66.83 -24.46 -8.75
C PRO A 247 66.70 -25.32 -10.02
N ALA A 248 65.75 -26.25 -10.06
CA ALA A 248 65.51 -27.07 -11.25
C ALA A 248 65.08 -26.26 -12.47
N GLY A 249 64.16 -25.30 -12.33
CA GLY A 249 63.68 -24.45 -13.42
C GLY A 249 64.79 -23.67 -14.15
N SER A 250 65.81 -23.25 -13.40
CA SER A 250 67.00 -22.57 -13.92
C SER A 250 67.91 -23.48 -14.75
N VAL A 251 68.03 -24.76 -14.36
CA VAL A 251 68.77 -25.77 -15.11
C VAL A 251 68.00 -26.18 -16.36
N LEU A 252 66.69 -26.46 -16.22
CA LEU A 252 65.79 -26.81 -17.32
C LEU A 252 65.83 -25.74 -18.42
N GLY A 253 65.73 -24.46 -18.07
CA GLY A 253 65.78 -23.36 -19.05
C GLY A 253 67.13 -23.18 -19.75
N ARG A 254 68.24 -23.59 -19.12
CA ARG A 254 69.56 -23.57 -19.77
C ARG A 254 69.76 -24.78 -20.67
N ALA A 255 69.35 -25.96 -20.21
CA ALA A 255 69.38 -27.19 -21.00
C ALA A 255 68.49 -27.07 -22.25
N GLU A 256 67.29 -26.49 -22.14
CA GLU A 256 66.40 -26.22 -23.29
C GLU A 256 67.10 -25.39 -24.37
N LYS A 257 67.79 -24.30 -23.97
CA LYS A 257 68.53 -23.43 -24.90
C LYS A 257 69.67 -24.17 -25.61
N LEU A 258 70.36 -25.07 -24.91
CA LEU A 258 71.43 -25.89 -25.49
C LEU A 258 70.87 -26.95 -26.44
N LEU A 259 69.82 -27.67 -26.05
CA LEU A 259 69.15 -28.66 -26.91
C LEU A 259 68.61 -28.03 -28.20
N LYS A 260 68.04 -26.82 -28.13
CA LYS A 260 67.64 -26.04 -29.32
C LYS A 260 68.81 -25.76 -30.27
N ARG A 261 69.99 -25.41 -29.74
CA ARG A 261 71.20 -25.19 -30.56
C ARG A 261 71.66 -26.46 -31.28
N HIS A 262 71.49 -27.61 -30.63
CA HIS A 262 71.80 -28.93 -31.19
C HIS A 262 70.71 -29.53 -32.08
N LYS A 263 69.61 -28.79 -32.32
CA LYS A 263 68.43 -29.29 -33.05
C LYS A 263 67.86 -30.60 -32.45
N ALA A 264 68.03 -30.81 -31.14
CA ALA A 264 67.49 -31.95 -30.41
C ALA A 264 66.03 -31.71 -29.99
N PRO A 265 65.24 -32.76 -29.70
CA PRO A 265 63.89 -32.62 -29.17
C PRO A 265 63.87 -31.85 -27.84
N VAL A 266 62.91 -30.93 -27.68
CA VAL A 266 62.75 -30.09 -26.47
C VAL A 266 61.36 -30.10 -25.85
N GLY A 267 60.42 -30.91 -26.37
CA GLY A 267 59.03 -30.93 -25.89
C GLY A 267 58.93 -31.23 -24.39
N ASP A 268 59.53 -32.34 -23.94
CA ASP A 268 59.43 -32.79 -22.55
C ASP A 268 60.10 -31.80 -21.57
N ILE A 269 61.21 -31.17 -21.96
CA ILE A 269 61.91 -30.21 -21.11
C ILE A 269 61.16 -28.89 -21.00
N GLN A 270 60.49 -28.46 -22.07
CA GLN A 270 59.61 -27.29 -22.08
C GLN A 270 58.39 -27.52 -21.20
N GLU A 271 57.77 -28.68 -21.32
CA GLU A 271 56.58 -29.03 -20.54
C GLU A 271 56.91 -29.20 -19.05
N LEU A 272 58.02 -29.87 -18.72
CA LEU A 272 58.48 -29.97 -17.34
C LEU A 272 58.85 -28.58 -16.77
N GLN A 273 59.45 -27.71 -17.57
CA GLN A 273 59.75 -26.34 -17.15
C GLN A 273 58.46 -25.53 -16.91
N ARG A 274 57.45 -25.68 -17.77
CA ARG A 274 56.12 -25.05 -17.59
C ARG A 274 55.51 -25.47 -16.27
N ILE A 275 55.50 -26.78 -15.99
CA ILE A 275 54.98 -27.35 -14.75
C ILE A 275 55.75 -26.87 -13.52
N CYS A 276 57.08 -26.79 -13.59
CA CYS A 276 57.92 -26.29 -12.48
C CYS A 276 57.69 -24.80 -12.16
N ARG A 277 57.04 -24.03 -13.03
CA ARG A 277 56.68 -22.62 -12.79
C ARG A 277 55.29 -22.44 -12.17
N GLU A 278 54.48 -23.50 -12.10
CA GLU A 278 53.17 -23.42 -11.47
C GLU A 278 53.30 -23.48 -9.94
N ASP A 279 52.42 -22.78 -9.23
CA ASP A 279 52.37 -22.81 -7.76
C ASP A 279 51.78 -24.11 -7.21
N HIS A 280 51.10 -24.88 -8.06
CA HIS A 280 50.38 -26.09 -7.68
C HIS A 280 51.14 -27.36 -8.09
N PRO A 281 51.08 -28.43 -7.28
CA PRO A 281 51.61 -29.75 -7.65
C PRO A 281 50.91 -30.31 -8.89
N ARG A 282 51.71 -30.80 -9.86
CA ARG A 282 51.25 -31.47 -11.09
C ARG A 282 51.92 -32.84 -11.20
N PRO A 283 51.27 -33.93 -10.78
CA PRO A 283 51.85 -35.27 -10.78
C PRO A 283 52.41 -35.71 -12.12
N GLU A 284 51.89 -35.17 -13.23
CA GLU A 284 52.34 -35.39 -14.60
C GLU A 284 53.83 -35.01 -14.79
N ALA A 285 54.37 -34.14 -13.94
CA ALA A 285 55.80 -33.82 -13.91
C ALA A 285 56.67 -35.08 -13.78
N LEU A 286 56.23 -36.07 -12.99
CA LEU A 286 57.02 -37.27 -12.70
C LEU A 286 57.27 -38.13 -13.94
N GLU A 287 56.35 -38.11 -14.90
CA GLU A 287 56.47 -38.86 -16.16
C GLU A 287 57.46 -38.20 -17.13
N LEU A 288 57.61 -36.87 -17.05
CA LEU A 288 58.51 -36.10 -17.90
C LEU A 288 59.96 -36.09 -17.40
N ILE A 289 60.19 -36.41 -16.12
CA ILE A 289 61.52 -36.34 -15.50
C ILE A 289 62.53 -37.34 -16.12
N PRO A 290 62.22 -38.63 -16.33
CA PRO A 290 63.19 -39.60 -16.84
C PRO A 290 63.83 -39.22 -18.20
N PRO A 291 63.07 -38.86 -19.26
CA PRO A 291 63.68 -38.46 -20.54
C PRO A 291 64.46 -37.14 -20.41
N VAL A 292 63.94 -36.16 -19.67
CA VAL A 292 64.58 -34.85 -19.49
C VAL A 292 65.90 -34.96 -18.71
N ILE A 293 65.96 -35.80 -17.67
CA ILE A 293 67.18 -36.00 -16.90
C ILE A 293 68.28 -36.68 -17.72
N SER A 294 67.92 -37.60 -18.62
CA SER A 294 68.86 -38.22 -19.54
C SER A 294 69.56 -37.17 -20.43
N SER A 295 68.77 -36.26 -21.03
CA SER A 295 69.30 -35.17 -21.85
C SER A 295 70.15 -34.19 -21.05
N ILE A 296 69.74 -33.83 -19.84
CA ILE A 296 70.49 -32.92 -18.95
C ILE A 296 71.82 -33.54 -18.54
N ARG A 297 71.85 -34.82 -18.18
CA ARG A 297 73.09 -35.52 -17.83
C ARG A 297 74.07 -35.58 -18.99
N SER A 298 73.60 -35.83 -20.21
CA SER A 298 74.45 -35.81 -21.40
C SER A 298 75.12 -34.45 -21.59
N LEU A 299 74.39 -33.35 -21.38
CA LEU A 299 74.93 -31.99 -21.49
C LEU A 299 75.90 -31.63 -20.35
N ILE A 300 75.68 -32.16 -19.14
CA ILE A 300 76.61 -32.00 -18.02
C ILE A 300 77.90 -32.77 -18.30
N GLN A 301 77.80 -34.02 -18.77
CA GLN A 301 78.95 -34.88 -19.07
C GLN A 301 79.79 -34.36 -20.25
N SER A 302 79.17 -33.73 -21.25
CA SER A 302 79.90 -33.07 -22.35
C SER A 302 80.55 -31.73 -21.93
N GLY A 303 80.30 -31.25 -20.70
CA GLY A 303 80.82 -30.00 -20.18
C GLY A 303 80.09 -28.75 -20.66
N GLU A 304 79.01 -28.91 -21.44
CA GLU A 304 78.25 -27.80 -22.03
C GLU A 304 77.26 -27.14 -21.07
N LEU A 305 76.71 -27.93 -20.14
CA LEU A 305 75.83 -27.45 -19.08
C LEU A 305 76.56 -27.44 -17.74
N GLN A 306 76.99 -26.25 -17.32
CA GLN A 306 77.65 -26.05 -16.02
C GLN A 306 76.63 -25.76 -14.91
N LEU A 307 76.68 -26.52 -13.82
CA LEU A 307 75.85 -26.29 -12.63
C LEU A 307 76.48 -25.20 -11.76
N LYS A 308 75.73 -24.13 -11.49
CA LYS A 308 76.26 -22.85 -10.97
C LYS A 308 76.27 -22.76 -9.45
N ASN A 309 75.34 -23.43 -8.78
CA ASN A 309 75.20 -23.37 -7.34
C ASN A 309 75.18 -24.79 -6.73
N ARG A 310 75.32 -24.86 -5.41
CA ARG A 310 75.36 -26.13 -4.67
C ARG A 310 74.07 -26.94 -4.78
N GLU A 311 72.93 -26.27 -4.83
CA GLU A 311 71.60 -26.91 -4.92
C GLU A 311 71.40 -27.59 -6.28
N GLU A 312 71.77 -26.92 -7.37
CA GLU A 312 71.78 -27.49 -8.72
C GLU A 312 72.74 -28.68 -8.81
N GLN A 313 73.93 -28.56 -8.23
CA GLN A 313 74.90 -29.66 -8.16
C GLN A 313 74.30 -30.86 -7.44
N GLN A 314 73.70 -30.67 -6.26
CA GLN A 314 73.09 -31.73 -5.47
C GLN A 314 71.89 -32.39 -6.18
N LEU A 315 71.04 -31.60 -6.84
CA LEU A 315 69.86 -32.11 -7.53
C LEU A 315 70.22 -32.91 -8.79
N PHE A 316 71.21 -32.47 -9.57
CA PHE A 316 71.54 -33.06 -10.87
C PHE A 316 72.78 -33.98 -10.86
N SER A 317 73.51 -34.12 -9.73
CA SER A 317 74.62 -35.07 -9.57
C SER A 317 74.15 -36.52 -9.37
N GLY A 318 73.38 -37.06 -10.32
CA GLY A 318 72.86 -38.44 -10.26
C GLY A 318 71.33 -38.51 -10.35
N VAL A 319 70.73 -39.48 -9.66
CA VAL A 319 69.26 -39.76 -9.68
C VAL A 319 68.45 -38.85 -8.74
N HIS A 320 69.13 -37.98 -8.00
CA HIS A 320 68.57 -37.21 -6.89
C HIS A 320 67.40 -36.29 -7.26
N PHE A 321 67.37 -35.67 -8.44
CA PHE A 321 66.23 -34.84 -8.85
C PHE A 321 64.93 -35.66 -8.99
N ALA A 322 65.01 -36.84 -9.61
CA ALA A 322 63.83 -37.69 -9.81
C ALA A 322 63.32 -38.25 -8.49
N GLU A 323 64.23 -38.70 -7.62
CA GLU A 323 63.89 -39.19 -6.29
C GLU A 323 63.33 -38.09 -5.39
N SER A 324 63.93 -36.89 -5.41
CA SER A 324 63.47 -35.75 -4.60
C SER A 324 62.11 -35.25 -5.06
N MET A 325 61.88 -35.11 -6.37
CA MET A 325 60.56 -34.75 -6.90
C MET A 325 59.52 -35.80 -6.52
N LYS A 326 59.79 -37.09 -6.76
CA LYS A 326 58.87 -38.19 -6.40
C LYS A 326 58.50 -38.16 -4.92
N LYS A 327 59.50 -38.02 -4.04
CA LYS A 327 59.29 -37.96 -2.59
C LYS A 327 58.39 -36.79 -2.18
N VAL A 328 58.63 -35.59 -2.70
CA VAL A 328 57.83 -34.41 -2.31
C VAL A 328 56.41 -34.45 -2.90
N TYR A 329 56.22 -35.06 -4.06
CA TYR A 329 54.87 -35.34 -4.57
C TYR A 329 54.12 -36.36 -3.72
N GLU A 330 54.80 -37.40 -3.22
CA GLU A 330 54.23 -38.36 -2.27
C GLU A 330 53.88 -37.68 -0.93
N GLU A 331 54.75 -36.81 -0.41
CA GLU A 331 54.49 -36.00 0.80
C GLU A 331 53.26 -35.09 0.62
N TYR A 332 53.17 -34.36 -0.50
CA TYR A 332 52.01 -33.53 -0.80
C TYR A 332 50.73 -34.34 -0.91
N ARG A 333 50.76 -35.46 -1.63
CA ARG A 333 49.60 -36.33 -1.79
C ARG A 333 49.13 -36.87 -0.44
N ALA A 334 50.04 -37.33 0.41
CA ALA A 334 49.72 -37.81 1.74
C ALA A 334 49.09 -36.69 2.61
N ALA A 335 49.64 -35.48 2.54
CA ALA A 335 49.09 -34.33 3.27
C ALA A 335 47.68 -33.92 2.77
N GLU A 336 47.44 -33.98 1.46
CA GLU A 336 46.13 -33.69 0.85
C GLU A 336 45.09 -34.77 1.21
N GLU A 337 45.46 -36.05 1.14
CA GLU A 337 44.59 -37.16 1.58
C GLU A 337 44.26 -37.08 3.07
N LYS A 338 45.24 -36.69 3.90
CA LYS A 338 45.04 -36.44 5.33
C LYS A 338 44.09 -35.27 5.57
N LEU A 339 44.27 -34.15 4.89
CA LEU A 339 43.37 -33.00 4.97
C LEU A 339 41.95 -33.36 4.55
N ALA A 340 41.78 -34.13 3.48
CA ALA A 340 40.47 -34.61 3.04
C ALA A 340 39.80 -35.50 4.10
N THR A 341 40.55 -36.42 4.70
CA THR A 341 40.07 -37.32 5.77
C THR A 341 39.65 -36.52 7.00
N VAL A 342 40.49 -35.60 7.48
CA VAL A 342 40.19 -34.74 8.63
C VAL A 342 38.95 -33.88 8.37
N ARG A 343 38.81 -33.31 7.16
CA ARG A 343 37.61 -32.55 6.80
C ARG A 343 36.34 -33.39 6.84
N GLN A 344 36.40 -34.63 6.37
CA GLN A 344 35.25 -35.54 6.39
C GLN A 344 34.87 -35.93 7.83
N GLU A 345 35.87 -36.20 8.67
CA GLU A 345 35.65 -36.51 10.09
C GLU A 345 35.07 -35.31 10.84
N VAL A 346 35.61 -34.11 10.65
CA VAL A 346 35.07 -32.88 11.25
C VAL A 346 33.66 -32.58 10.75
N ALA A 347 33.39 -32.78 9.45
CA ALA A 347 32.05 -32.60 8.90
C ALA A 347 31.03 -33.60 9.47
N SER A 348 31.46 -34.78 9.90
CA SER A 348 30.60 -35.78 10.55
C SER A 348 30.66 -35.74 12.07
N HIS A 349 31.42 -34.80 12.65
CA HIS A 349 31.58 -34.67 14.10
C HIS A 349 30.25 -34.22 14.74
N PRO A 350 29.70 -34.96 15.70
CA PRO A 350 28.42 -34.63 16.33
C PRO A 350 28.39 -33.23 16.96
N GLY A 351 29.48 -32.81 17.62
CA GLY A 351 29.58 -31.47 18.20
C GLY A 351 29.52 -30.37 17.14
N ILE A 352 30.19 -30.54 15.99
CA ILE A 352 30.18 -29.52 14.93
C ILE A 352 28.79 -29.43 14.28
N GLN A 353 28.14 -30.58 14.07
CA GLN A 353 26.76 -30.60 13.56
C GLN A 353 25.77 -29.93 14.52
N GLU A 354 25.95 -30.15 15.82
CA GLU A 354 25.14 -29.53 16.86
C GLU A 354 25.37 -28.01 16.94
N GLU A 355 26.62 -27.56 16.89
CA GLU A 355 26.96 -26.15 16.83
C GLU A 355 26.35 -25.47 15.59
N ILE A 356 26.42 -26.11 14.42
CA ILE A 356 25.77 -25.60 13.19
C ILE A 356 24.26 -25.51 13.37
N ARG A 357 23.63 -26.53 13.98
CA ARG A 357 22.18 -26.54 14.24
C ARG A 357 21.77 -25.39 15.16
N LEU A 358 22.44 -25.25 16.31
CA LEU A 358 22.16 -24.19 17.29
C LEU A 358 22.40 -22.79 16.69
N ASN A 359 23.46 -22.61 15.89
CA ASN A 359 23.70 -21.34 15.19
C ASN A 359 22.61 -21.00 14.18
N ARG A 360 22.06 -21.99 13.48
CA ARG A 360 20.91 -21.77 12.58
C ARG A 360 19.67 -21.34 13.36
N GLU A 361 19.36 -22.03 14.46
CA GLU A 361 18.23 -21.67 15.33
C GLU A 361 18.38 -20.26 15.90
N ARG A 362 19.59 -19.90 16.34
CA ARG A 362 19.90 -18.55 16.80
C ARG A 362 19.71 -17.51 15.70
N THR A 363 20.13 -17.81 14.47
CA THR A 363 19.95 -16.92 13.31
C THR A 363 18.47 -16.71 12.99
N VAL A 364 17.66 -17.78 13.07
CA VAL A 364 16.20 -17.70 12.90
C VAL A 364 15.57 -16.83 14.00
N ALA A 365 15.98 -17.00 15.26
CA ALA A 365 15.49 -16.20 16.37
C ALA A 365 15.82 -14.70 16.21
N ILE A 366 17.04 -14.37 15.75
CA ILE A 366 17.44 -12.99 15.42
C ILE A 366 16.55 -12.43 14.30
N GLY A 367 16.36 -13.19 13.21
CA GLY A 367 15.52 -12.75 12.11
C GLY A 367 14.06 -12.51 12.51
N LYS A 368 13.49 -13.36 13.38
CA LYS A 368 12.14 -13.17 13.93
C LYS A 368 12.07 -11.91 14.79
N GLN A 369 13.07 -11.68 15.64
CA GLN A 369 13.15 -10.50 16.50
C GLN A 369 13.21 -9.20 15.67
N ASP A 370 13.99 -9.18 14.59
CA ASP A 370 14.11 -8.01 13.71
C ASP A 370 12.78 -7.69 13.00
N THR A 371 12.04 -8.71 12.57
CA THR A 371 10.70 -8.52 11.99
C THR A 371 9.73 -7.96 13.02
N LEU A 372 9.67 -8.53 14.22
CA LEU A 372 8.81 -8.05 15.30
C LEU A 372 9.10 -6.60 15.69
N LYS A 373 10.38 -6.22 15.79
CA LYS A 373 10.78 -4.83 16.07
C LYS A 373 10.32 -3.87 14.98
N LYS A 374 10.40 -4.27 13.70
CA LYS A 374 9.91 -3.46 12.59
C LYS A 374 8.38 -3.31 12.62
N ASP A 375 7.65 -4.38 12.89
CA ASP A 375 6.19 -4.35 12.94
C ASP A 375 5.71 -3.55 14.16
N SER A 376 6.36 -3.69 15.31
CA SER A 376 6.11 -2.85 16.50
C SER A 376 6.39 -1.37 16.24
N ALA A 377 7.46 -1.03 15.51
CA ALA A 377 7.77 0.35 15.17
C ALA A 377 6.71 0.98 14.25
N LYS A 378 6.18 0.21 13.28
CA LYS A 378 5.05 0.66 12.44
C LYS A 378 3.78 0.85 13.25
N ALA A 379 3.49 -0.08 14.17
CA ALA A 379 2.35 0.05 15.06
C ALA A 379 2.47 1.29 15.95
N GLU A 380 3.67 1.61 16.43
CA GLU A 380 3.93 2.82 17.22
C GLU A 380 3.76 4.10 16.40
N GLU A 381 4.22 4.14 15.16
CA GLU A 381 3.98 5.27 14.24
C GLU A 381 2.48 5.48 13.99
N GLU A 382 1.75 4.40 13.74
CA GLU A 382 0.30 4.42 13.56
C GLU A 382 -0.43 4.92 14.82
N ARG A 383 -0.02 4.44 16.00
CA ARG A 383 -0.55 4.85 17.30
C ARG A 383 -0.38 6.36 17.50
N LEU A 384 0.84 6.87 17.30
CA LEU A 384 1.15 8.30 17.43
C LEU A 384 0.37 9.16 16.43
N ARG A 385 0.21 8.70 15.19
CA ARG A 385 -0.61 9.40 14.18
C ARG A 385 -2.05 9.52 14.66
N ILE A 386 -2.63 8.44 15.18
CA ILE A 386 -4.00 8.44 15.70
C ILE A 386 -4.13 9.39 16.90
N GLU A 387 -3.18 9.39 17.83
CA GLU A 387 -3.17 10.31 18.97
C GLU A 387 -3.15 11.80 18.54
N GLU A 388 -2.49 12.13 17.43
CA GLU A 388 -2.50 13.49 16.88
C GLU A 388 -3.81 13.84 16.17
N GLU A 389 -4.34 12.92 15.35
CA GLU A 389 -5.49 13.17 14.50
C GLU A 389 -6.82 13.09 15.27
N TYR A 390 -6.93 12.20 16.26
CA TYR A 390 -8.18 11.91 16.96
C TYR A 390 -8.81 13.13 17.63
N PRO A 391 -8.08 13.99 18.35
CA PRO A 391 -8.65 15.20 18.94
C PRO A 391 -9.19 16.17 17.89
N ARG A 392 -8.54 16.26 16.72
CA ARG A 392 -9.00 17.12 15.60
C ARG A 392 -10.29 16.59 14.99
N THR A 393 -10.39 15.26 14.83
CA THR A 393 -11.61 14.60 14.38
C THR A 393 -12.76 14.83 15.35
N CYS A 394 -12.52 14.68 16.66
CA CYS A 394 -13.52 14.92 17.69
C CYS A 394 -13.98 16.38 17.75
N ALA A 395 -13.06 17.33 17.69
CA ALA A 395 -13.40 18.75 17.66
C ALA A 395 -14.26 19.11 16.43
N THR A 396 -13.91 18.57 15.26
CA THR A 396 -14.70 18.78 14.03
C THR A 396 -16.08 18.15 14.14
N LEU A 397 -16.19 16.96 14.74
CA LEU A 397 -17.46 16.29 14.98
C LEU A 397 -18.36 17.12 15.91
N ILE A 398 -17.81 17.64 17.02
CA ILE A 398 -18.51 18.52 17.97
C ILE A 398 -18.99 19.79 17.26
N ASP A 399 -18.12 20.46 16.50
CA ASP A 399 -18.48 21.67 15.75
C ASP A 399 -19.64 21.43 14.77
N ARG A 400 -19.70 20.25 14.16
CA ARG A 400 -20.77 19.86 13.24
C ARG A 400 -22.06 19.50 13.97
N LEU A 401 -21.97 18.88 15.13
CA LEU A 401 -23.13 18.64 16.00
C LEU A 401 -23.75 19.95 16.47
N HIS A 402 -22.92 20.92 16.89
CA HIS A 402 -23.39 22.25 17.29
C HIS A 402 -24.05 23.05 16.15
N GLN A 403 -23.75 22.72 14.88
CA GLN A 403 -24.47 23.30 13.72
C GLN A 403 -25.90 22.76 13.59
N ILE A 404 -26.19 21.59 14.17
CA ILE A 404 -27.54 21.03 14.26
C ILE A 404 -28.22 21.50 15.54
N ASP A 405 -27.55 21.33 16.68
CA ASP A 405 -28.06 21.69 18.00
C ASP A 405 -26.89 22.09 18.92
N PRO A 406 -26.78 23.39 19.31
CA PRO A 406 -25.69 23.88 20.15
C PRO A 406 -25.78 23.42 21.61
N THR A 407 -26.86 22.74 22.00
CA THR A 407 -27.05 22.22 23.37
C THR A 407 -26.55 20.80 23.54
N VAL A 408 -26.19 20.13 22.44
CA VAL A 408 -25.65 18.77 22.43
C VAL A 408 -24.18 18.77 22.79
N ASP A 409 -23.84 18.06 23.86
CA ASP A 409 -22.45 17.78 24.23
C ASP A 409 -22.20 16.27 24.12
N PRO A 410 -21.50 15.80 23.07
CA PRO A 410 -21.26 14.39 22.89
C PRO A 410 -20.15 13.92 23.84
N ASP A 411 -20.46 12.92 24.67
CA ASP A 411 -19.50 12.16 25.45
C ASP A 411 -18.79 11.15 24.52
N LEU A 412 -17.82 11.68 23.78
CA LEU A 412 -17.00 10.91 22.85
C LEU A 412 -16.01 10.04 23.63
N PRO A 413 -15.69 8.83 23.14
CA PRO A 413 -14.75 7.96 23.83
C PRO A 413 -13.38 8.64 23.93
N HIS A 414 -12.59 8.25 24.91
CA HIS A 414 -11.20 8.71 25.01
C HIS A 414 -10.26 7.61 24.50
N LEU A 415 -9.14 8.01 23.88
CA LEU A 415 -8.08 7.09 23.43
C LEU A 415 -7.38 6.37 24.59
#